data_AF-A0A4Q3IRG5-F1
#
_entry.id   AF-A0A4Q3IRG5-F1
#
_cell.length_a   1.000
_cell.length_b   1.000
_cell.length_c   1.000
_cell.angle_alpha   90.00
_cell.angle_beta   90.00
_cell.angle_gamma   90.00
#
_symmetry.space_group_name_H-M   'P 1'
#
loop_
_entity.id
_entity.type
_entity.pdbx_description
1 polymer ?
#
loop_
_entity_poly.entity_id
_entity_poly.type
_entity_poly.pdbx_seq_one_letter_code
_entity_poly.pdbx_strand_id
1 'polypeptide(L)'
;MGTDVFRWHAYTLLHLEGRWVKATPAFDLAFCARFDVDPLDFDGSTDSIFQPFDGAGRQHMDYVLDRGDHDEMPFEAFREAMQEAYPRLITAMTAERAALAGKSRPKPAPAA
;
A
#
# COMPACT_ATOMS: atom_id res chain seq x y z
N MET A 1 -7.90 7.96 -8.54
CA MET A 1 -8.36 6.59 -8.85
C MET A 1 -9.77 6.54 -9.46
N GLY A 2 -10.62 7.56 -9.25
CA GLY A 2 -11.93 7.64 -9.92
C GLY A 2 -13.01 6.74 -9.31
N THR A 3 -12.69 6.12 -8.18
CA THR A 3 -13.56 5.27 -7.34
C THR A 3 -13.11 5.48 -5.88
N ASP A 4 -14.03 5.19 -4.97
CA ASP A 4 -13.87 5.08 -3.52
C ASP A 4 -13.31 3.72 -3.07
N VAL A 5 -13.19 2.74 -3.97
CA VAL A 5 -12.61 1.43 -3.67
C VAL A 5 -11.13 1.39 -4.07
N PHE A 6 -10.27 1.13 -3.10
CA PHE A 6 -8.86 0.77 -3.32
C PHE A 6 -8.75 -0.74 -3.58
N ARG A 7 -8.48 -1.12 -4.83
CA ARG A 7 -8.40 -2.51 -5.28
C ARG A 7 -7.01 -3.04 -4.95
N TRP A 8 -6.98 -4.19 -4.27
CA TRP A 8 -5.76 -4.88 -3.85
C TRP A 8 -4.90 -4.07 -2.89
N HIS A 9 -5.11 -4.34 -1.61
CA HIS A 9 -4.27 -3.87 -0.52
C HIS A 9 -3.50 -5.05 0.06
N ALA A 10 -2.25 -4.84 0.44
CA ALA A 10 -1.40 -5.87 1.01
C ALA A 10 -1.12 -5.57 2.47
N TYR A 11 -1.04 -6.62 3.27
CA TYR A 11 -0.48 -6.62 4.62
C TYR A 11 0.61 -7.70 4.68
N THR A 12 1.45 -7.63 5.72
CA THR A 12 2.45 -8.64 6.04
C THR A 12 1.87 -9.59 7.07
N LEU A 13 2.10 -10.89 6.88
CA LEU A 13 1.86 -11.91 7.89
C LEU A 13 3.15 -12.23 8.63
N LEU A 14 3.10 -12.20 9.95
CA LEU A 14 4.23 -12.47 10.82
C LEU A 14 3.88 -13.66 11.71
N HIS A 15 4.74 -14.68 11.72
CA HIS A 15 4.60 -15.81 12.63
C HIS A 15 5.42 -15.56 13.89
N LEU A 16 4.76 -15.12 14.96
CA LEU A 16 5.38 -14.74 16.23
C LEU A 16 4.78 -15.59 17.35
N GLU A 17 5.61 -16.14 18.23
CA GLU A 17 5.16 -16.89 19.42
C GLU A 17 4.16 -18.04 19.12
N GLY A 18 4.25 -18.66 17.94
CA GLY A 18 3.38 -19.77 17.55
C GLY A 18 2.00 -19.36 17.03
N ARG A 19 1.80 -18.08 16.69
CA ARG A 19 0.58 -17.55 16.06
C ARG A 19 0.93 -16.65 14.88
N TRP A 20 -0.01 -16.55 13.94
CA TRP A 20 0.06 -15.59 12.85
C TRP A 20 -0.62 -14.29 13.28
N VAL A 21 0.05 -13.17 13.00
CA VAL A 21 -0.53 -11.83 13.12
C VAL A 21 -0.32 -11.03 11.84
N LYS A 22 -1.29 -10.19 11.52
CA LYS A 22 -1.30 -9.33 10.35
C LYS A 22 -0.81 -7.94 10.72
N ALA A 23 0.08 -7.39 9.92
CA ALA A 23 0.57 -6.01 10.08
C ALA A 23 0.63 -5.31 8.72
N THR A 24 0.02 -4.13 8.64
CA THR A 24 0.22 -3.24 7.49
C THR A 24 1.49 -2.41 7.69
N PRO A 25 2.17 -1.98 6.61
CA PRO A 25 3.27 -1.04 6.76
C PRO A 25 2.75 0.24 7.43
N ALA A 26 3.32 0.60 8.58
CA ALA A 26 3.02 1.85 9.24
C ALA A 26 3.66 3.01 8.45
N PHE A 27 2.88 4.07 8.22
CA PHE A 27 3.46 5.33 7.77
C PHE A 27 4.34 5.92 8.87
N ASP A 28 5.35 6.71 8.49
CA ASP A 28 6.13 7.43 9.49
C ASP A 28 5.29 8.50 10.20
N LEU A 29 5.74 8.89 11.40
CA LEU A 29 5.02 9.84 12.25
C LEU A 29 4.78 11.20 11.56
N ALA A 30 5.72 11.64 10.70
CA ALA A 30 5.59 12.92 10.01
C ALA A 30 4.52 12.86 8.92
N PHE A 31 4.40 11.73 8.22
CA PHE A 31 3.34 11.47 7.28
C PHE A 31 1.99 11.40 8.00
N CYS A 32 1.88 10.61 9.08
CA CYS A 32 0.67 10.53 9.90
C CYS A 32 0.16 11.91 10.35
N ALA A 33 1.06 12.72 10.94
CA ALA A 33 0.72 14.08 11.39
C ALA A 33 0.28 15.00 10.24
N ARG A 34 0.88 14.86 9.05
CA ARG A 34 0.53 15.68 7.88
C ARG A 34 -0.87 15.39 7.35
N PHE A 35 -1.32 14.14 7.46
CA PHE A 35 -2.59 13.67 6.91
C PHE A 35 -3.69 13.52 7.96
N ASP A 36 -3.44 13.92 9.21
CA ASP A 36 -4.39 13.83 10.32
C ASP A 36 -4.90 12.40 10.54
N VAL A 37 -3.97 11.45 10.43
CA VAL A 37 -4.20 10.02 10.70
C VAL A 37 -3.26 9.59 11.82
N ASP A 38 -3.74 8.75 12.71
CA ASP A 38 -2.89 8.22 13.78
C ASP A 38 -1.88 7.22 13.19
N PRO A 39 -0.75 6.97 13.86
CA PRO A 39 0.08 5.82 13.54
C PRO A 39 -0.60 4.51 13.99
N LEU A 40 -0.39 3.44 13.23
CA LEU A 40 -0.78 2.10 13.66
C LEU A 40 0.24 1.56 14.66
N ASP A 41 -0.21 1.25 15.86
CA ASP A 41 0.59 0.52 16.84
C ASP A 41 0.59 -0.98 16.51
N PHE A 42 1.74 -1.63 16.74
CA PHE A 42 1.89 -3.07 16.60
C PHE A 42 2.61 -3.60 17.85
N ASP A 43 1.87 -4.34 18.67
CA ASP A 43 2.36 -4.92 19.91
C ASP A 43 2.96 -6.33 19.72
N GLY A 44 2.95 -6.84 18.48
CA GLY A 44 3.35 -8.21 18.16
C GLY A 44 2.34 -9.27 18.59
N SER A 45 1.24 -8.88 19.25
CA SER A 45 0.25 -9.74 19.88
C SER A 45 -1.10 -9.78 19.16
N THR A 46 -1.47 -8.65 18.57
CA THR A 46 -2.74 -8.42 17.87
C THR A 46 -2.52 -7.98 16.43
N ASP A 47 -3.53 -8.17 15.59
CA ASP A 47 -3.51 -7.69 14.22
C ASP A 47 -3.49 -6.15 14.19
N SER A 48 -2.56 -5.59 13.43
CA SER A 48 -2.41 -4.16 13.18
C SER A 48 -2.65 -3.87 11.69
N ILE A 49 -3.90 -3.98 11.29
CA ILE A 49 -4.32 -3.93 9.88
C ILE A 49 -5.17 -2.73 9.50
N PHE A 50 -5.65 -1.96 10.49
CA PHE A 50 -6.62 -0.89 10.24
C PHE A 50 -6.66 0.23 11.25
N GLN A 51 -6.87 1.42 10.71
CA GLN A 51 -7.49 2.53 11.42
C GLN A 51 -8.89 2.74 10.86
N PRO A 52 -9.92 2.14 11.48
CA PRO A 52 -11.27 2.27 10.99
C PRO A 52 -11.78 3.71 11.07
N PHE A 53 -11.17 4.56 11.90
CA PHE A 53 -11.59 5.94 12.13
C PHE A 53 -10.43 6.93 11.97
N ASP A 54 -10.74 8.14 11.51
CA ASP A 54 -9.82 9.29 11.59
C ASP A 54 -9.80 9.91 12.99
N GLY A 55 -8.96 10.93 13.21
CA GLY A 55 -8.86 11.65 14.50
C GLY A 55 -10.17 12.33 14.96
N ALA A 56 -11.18 12.43 14.10
CA ALA A 56 -12.52 12.93 14.41
C ALA A 56 -13.56 11.81 14.62
N GLY A 57 -13.15 10.54 14.59
CA GLY A 57 -14.02 9.38 14.79
C GLY A 57 -14.88 9.00 13.57
N ARG A 58 -14.58 9.52 12.37
CA ARG A 58 -15.32 9.20 11.14
C ARG A 58 -14.74 7.96 10.50
N GLN A 59 -15.61 7.07 10.02
CA GLN A 59 -15.16 5.86 9.34
C GLN A 59 -14.33 6.24 8.09
N HIS A 60 -13.06 5.87 8.10
CA HIS A 60 -12.09 6.32 7.10
C HIS A 60 -11.84 5.26 6.01
N MET A 61 -11.76 3.98 6.39
CA MET A 61 -11.45 2.88 5.46
C MET A 61 -12.02 1.54 5.96
N ASP A 62 -12.43 0.67 5.03
CA ASP A 62 -12.99 -0.66 5.30
C ASP A 62 -12.47 -1.70 4.29
N TYR A 63 -12.28 -2.96 4.73
CA TYR A 63 -11.90 -4.07 3.86
C TYR A 63 -13.18 -4.65 3.26
N VAL A 64 -13.56 -4.13 2.11
CA VAL A 64 -14.78 -4.57 1.41
C VAL A 64 -14.67 -5.96 0.78
N LEU A 65 -13.46 -6.51 0.65
CA LEU A 65 -13.23 -7.85 0.10
C LEU A 65 -11.88 -8.43 0.54
N ASP A 66 -11.91 -9.50 1.33
CA ASP A 66 -10.76 -10.33 1.64
C ASP A 66 -10.43 -11.28 0.46
N ARG A 67 -9.15 -11.36 0.10
CA ARG A 67 -8.61 -12.21 -0.98
C ARG A 67 -7.73 -13.34 -0.45
N GLY A 68 -7.69 -13.51 0.87
CA GLY A 68 -6.87 -14.49 1.54
C GLY A 68 -5.38 -14.14 1.55
N ASP A 69 -4.64 -15.06 2.15
CA ASP A 69 -3.21 -14.98 2.36
C ASP A 69 -2.48 -15.74 1.24
N HIS A 70 -1.36 -15.20 0.76
CA HIS A 70 -0.57 -15.80 -0.31
C HIS A 70 0.92 -15.75 0.07
N ASP A 71 1.63 -16.86 -0.11
CA ASP A 71 3.08 -16.92 0.10
C ASP A 71 3.82 -16.03 -0.92
N GLU A 72 3.32 -16.00 -2.15
CA GLU A 72 3.79 -15.13 -3.22
C GLU A 72 2.66 -14.25 -3.74
N MET A 73 3.00 -13.05 -4.21
CA MET A 73 2.03 -12.12 -4.74
C MET A 73 1.36 -12.70 -6.00
N PRO A 74 0.01 -12.84 -6.04
CA PRO A 74 -0.71 -13.42 -7.18
C PRO A 74 -0.77 -12.43 -8.34
N PHE A 75 0.36 -12.29 -9.03
CA PHE A 75 0.62 -11.21 -9.98
C PHE A 75 -0.38 -11.11 -11.11
N GLU A 76 -0.77 -12.23 -11.72
CA GLU A 76 -1.69 -12.20 -12.85
C GLU A 76 -3.08 -11.68 -12.45
N ALA A 77 -3.63 -12.18 -11.33
CA ALA A 77 -4.92 -11.73 -10.81
C ALA A 77 -4.89 -10.25 -10.39
N PHE A 78 -3.78 -9.81 -9.77
CA PHE A 78 -3.57 -8.40 -9.45
C PHE A 78 -3.51 -7.54 -10.71
N ARG A 79 -2.68 -7.92 -11.68
CA ARG A 79 -2.46 -7.21 -12.94
C ARG A 79 -3.79 -6.98 -13.66
N GLU A 80 -4.58 -8.04 -13.83
CA GLU A 80 -5.87 -8.00 -14.52
C GLU A 80 -6.85 -7.07 -13.81
N ALA A 81 -6.98 -7.21 -12.49
CA ALA A 81 -7.86 -6.35 -11.69
C ALA A 81 -7.46 -4.87 -11.72
N MET A 82 -6.16 -4.57 -11.73
CA MET A 82 -5.66 -3.19 -11.81
C MET A 82 -5.88 -2.58 -13.20
N GLN A 83 -5.74 -3.39 -14.26
CA GLN A 83 -6.05 -2.96 -15.63
C GLN A 83 -7.53 -2.65 -15.82
N GLU A 84 -8.41 -3.49 -15.26
CA GLU A 84 -9.86 -3.30 -15.29
C GLU A 84 -10.30 -2.09 -14.46
N ALA A 85 -9.85 -1.99 -13.21
CA ALA A 85 -10.29 -0.96 -12.28
C ALA A 85 -9.69 0.42 -12.57
N TYR A 86 -8.44 0.48 -13.05
CA TYR A 86 -7.68 1.73 -13.16
C TYR A 86 -6.99 1.94 -14.52
N PRO A 87 -7.71 1.80 -15.66
CA PRO A 87 -7.08 1.87 -16.99
C PRO A 87 -6.36 3.21 -17.22
N ARG A 88 -6.94 4.33 -16.78
CA ARG A 88 -6.32 5.67 -16.92
C ARG A 88 -5.03 5.80 -16.12
N LEU A 89 -4.97 5.21 -14.91
CA LEU A 89 -3.77 5.22 -14.08
C LEU A 89 -2.65 4.43 -14.77
N ILE A 90 -2.97 3.25 -15.28
CA ILE A 90 -1.99 2.40 -16.00
C ILE A 90 -1.46 3.11 -17.25
N THR A 91 -2.32 3.76 -18.04
CA THR A 91 -1.88 4.55 -19.19
C THR A 91 -0.96 5.70 -18.78
N ALA A 92 -1.34 6.46 -17.75
CA ALA A 92 -0.53 7.58 -17.26
C ALA A 92 0.85 7.11 -16.76
N MET A 93 0.89 6.04 -15.94
CA MET A 93 2.15 5.47 -15.44
C MET A 93 3.03 4.94 -16.58
N THR A 94 2.43 4.40 -17.65
CA THR A 94 3.18 3.93 -18.82
C THR A 94 3.84 5.09 -19.54
N ALA A 95 3.10 6.18 -19.77
CA ALA A 95 3.64 7.40 -20.37
C ALA A 95 4.76 8.02 -19.51
N GLU A 96 4.56 8.07 -18.20
CA GLU A 96 5.56 8.59 -17.25
C GLU A 96 6.85 7.77 -17.27
N ARG A 97 6.75 6.43 -17.26
CA ARG A 97 7.92 5.55 -17.36
C ARG A 97 8.68 5.76 -18.67
N ALA A 98 7.99 5.89 -19.79
CA ALA A 98 8.62 6.19 -21.08
C ALA A 98 9.37 7.54 -21.06
N ALA A 99 8.76 8.57 -20.45
CA ALA A 99 9.37 9.88 -20.31
C ALA A 99 10.61 9.86 -19.39
N LEU A 100 10.61 9.06 -18.32
CA LEU A 100 11.76 8.88 -17.42
C LEU A 100 12.89 8.10 -18.07
N ALA A 101 12.60 7.05 -18.84
CA ALA A 101 13.60 6.29 -19.58
C ALA A 101 14.34 7.13 -20.63
N GLY A 102 13.66 8.11 -21.22
CA GLY A 102 14.26 9.07 -22.16
C GLY A 102 15.17 10.12 -21.51
N LYS A 103 15.13 10.30 -20.19
CA LYS A 103 16.00 11.22 -19.44
C LYS A 103 17.22 10.45 -18.95
N SER A 104 18.39 10.65 -19.56
CA SER A 104 19.62 10.03 -19.09
C SER A 104 19.87 10.37 -17.62
N ARG A 105 20.04 9.36 -16.77
CA ARG A 105 20.36 9.55 -15.35
C ARG A 105 21.71 10.29 -15.25
N PRO A 106 21.84 11.40 -14.51
CA PRO A 106 23.13 12.06 -14.35
C PRO A 106 24.14 11.07 -13.76
N LYS A 107 25.33 10.98 -14.37
CA LYS A 107 26.42 10.15 -13.88
C LYS A 107 26.80 10.63 -12.47
N PRO A 108 26.83 9.77 -11.45
CA PRO A 108 27.31 10.19 -10.13
C PRO A 108 28.75 10.72 -10.26
N ALA A 109 29.03 11.86 -9.65
CA ALA A 109 30.36 12.45 -9.62
C ALA A 109 31.33 11.46 -8.93
N PRO A 110 32.58 11.35 -9.41
CA PRO A 110 33.57 10.50 -8.75
C PRO A 110 33.80 10.99 -7.32
N ALA A 111 33.82 10.06 -6.36
CA ALA A 111 34.20 10.36 -4.98
C ALA A 111 35.65 10.87 -4.96
N ALA A 112 35.86 12.00 -4.28
CA ALA A 112 37.18 12.61 -4.05
C ALA A 112 37.89 11.94 -2.87
#